data_AF-M6FNJ2-F1
#
_entry.id   AF-M6FNJ2-F1
#
_cell.length_a   1.000
_cell.length_b   1.000
_cell.length_c   1.000
_cell.angle_alpha   90.00
_cell.angle_beta   90.00
_cell.angle_gamma   90.00
#
_symmetry.space_group_name_H-M   'P 1'
#
loop_
_entity.id
_entity.type
_entity.pdbx_description
1 polymer ?
#
loop_
_entity_poly.entity_id
_entity_poly.type
_entity_poly.pdbx_seq_one_letter_code
_entity_poly.pdbx_strand_id
1 'polypeptide(L)'
;MSVNSSLENVDPRLVSFFQDLKRSLPGVFVFESRRSWARQAKLYAACRTGTGSCPAAAPGSSAHQFGCALDVNGFSAQRDQKTIESVLIRHPEIEWGIDWKQSDPPHFQIRNWSKGLSFSEKIFDGGLWVWAVIAIIIIYILNR
;
A
#
# COMPACT_ATOMS: atom_id res chain seq x y z
N MET A 1 11.95 -10.74 2.29
CA MET A 1 11.92 -9.28 2.54
C MET A 1 11.04 -9.03 3.73
N SER A 2 11.55 -8.27 4.69
CA SER A 2 10.84 -7.88 5.89
C SER A 2 9.70 -6.92 5.57
N VAL A 3 8.71 -6.92 6.44
CA VAL A 3 7.68 -5.87 6.49
C VAL A 3 8.35 -4.57 6.95
N ASN A 4 7.98 -3.44 6.36
CA ASN A 4 8.44 -2.12 6.79
C ASN A 4 7.31 -1.40 7.54
N SER A 5 7.53 -1.09 8.81
CA SER A 5 6.57 -0.38 9.67
C SER A 5 6.95 1.08 9.92
N SER A 6 8.04 1.56 9.32
CA SER A 6 8.51 2.95 9.44
C SER A 6 7.62 3.91 8.66
N LEU A 7 7.45 5.13 9.16
CA LEU A 7 6.75 6.20 8.43
C LEU A 7 7.68 6.98 7.50
N GLU A 8 8.93 6.56 7.34
CA GLU A 8 9.88 7.14 6.38
C GLU A 8 9.38 6.97 4.94
N ASN A 9 9.45 8.07 4.18
CA ASN A 9 9.01 8.13 2.77
C ASN A 9 7.53 7.73 2.56
N VAL A 10 6.70 7.88 3.59
CA VAL A 10 5.23 7.81 3.50
C VAL A 10 4.69 9.22 3.24
N ASP A 11 3.62 9.33 2.47
CA ASP A 11 2.97 10.61 2.22
C ASP A 11 2.59 11.32 3.54
N PRO A 12 2.94 12.60 3.74
CA PRO A 12 2.68 13.32 4.99
C PRO A 12 1.22 13.32 5.43
N ARG A 13 0.27 13.22 4.50
CA ARG A 13 -1.17 13.14 4.82
C ARG A 13 -1.52 11.87 5.58
N LEU A 14 -0.92 10.74 5.20
CA LEU A 14 -1.07 9.48 5.92
C LEU A 14 -0.39 9.50 7.29
N VAL A 15 0.76 10.17 7.40
CA VAL A 15 1.44 10.36 8.68
C VAL A 15 0.57 11.18 9.63
N SER A 16 -0.01 12.28 9.14
CA SER A 16 -0.95 13.12 9.89
C SER A 16 -2.19 12.33 10.34
N PHE A 17 -2.81 11.59 9.41
CA PHE A 17 -3.92 10.69 9.70
C PHE A 17 -3.58 9.67 10.78
N PHE A 18 -2.45 8.98 10.68
CA PHE A 18 -2.06 7.96 11.63
C PHE A 18 -1.78 8.54 13.03
N GLN A 19 -1.18 9.73 13.13
CA GLN A 19 -0.98 10.40 14.42
C GLN A 19 -2.31 10.70 15.11
N ASP A 20 -3.29 11.17 14.34
CA ASP A 20 -4.64 11.43 14.84
C ASP A 20 -5.39 10.15 15.23
N LEU A 21 -5.27 9.11 14.41
CA LEU A 21 -5.82 7.79 14.72
C LEU A 21 -5.23 7.24 16.02
N LYS A 22 -3.91 7.38 16.21
CA LYS A 22 -3.22 6.93 17.42
C LYS A 22 -3.59 7.74 18.66
N ARG A 23 -3.94 9.03 18.53
CA ARG A 23 -4.50 9.82 19.64
C ARG A 23 -5.87 9.31 20.07
N SER A 24 -6.73 8.95 19.10
CA SER A 24 -8.07 8.43 19.37
C SER A 24 -8.08 6.97 19.83
N LEU A 25 -7.15 6.16 19.33
CA LEU A 25 -6.99 4.73 19.61
C LEU A 25 -5.52 4.42 19.94
N PRO A 26 -5.08 4.62 21.19
CA PRO A 26 -3.66 4.51 21.57
C PRO A 26 -2.99 3.16 21.28
N GLY A 27 -3.79 2.08 21.21
CA GLY A 27 -3.32 0.72 20.92
C GLY A 27 -2.93 0.48 19.46
N VAL A 28 -3.23 1.40 18.54
CA VAL A 28 -2.95 1.20 17.11
C VAL A 28 -1.46 1.34 16.78
N PHE A 29 -1.02 0.54 15.82
CA PHE A 29 0.33 0.55 15.28
C PHE A 29 0.33 0.27 13.78
N VAL A 30 1.31 0.83 13.07
CA VAL A 30 1.54 0.52 11.66
C VAL A 30 2.13 -0.89 11.58
N PHE A 31 1.41 -1.79 10.92
CA PHE A 31 1.93 -3.10 10.55
C PHE A 31 2.83 -2.97 9.32
N GLU A 32 2.31 -2.38 8.24
CA GLU A 32 3.05 -2.20 6.99
C GLU A 32 2.80 -0.81 6.38
N SER A 33 3.86 -0.21 5.85
CA SER A 33 3.86 1.14 5.25
C SER A 33 4.30 1.05 3.80
N ARG A 34 5.57 1.34 3.49
CA ARG A 34 6.13 1.10 2.16
C ARG A 34 6.36 -0.39 1.92
N ARG A 35 6.07 -0.82 0.70
CA ARG A 35 6.27 -2.21 0.25
C ARG A 35 7.05 -2.23 -1.05
N SER A 36 8.12 -3.03 -1.11
CA SER A 36 8.88 -3.15 -2.34
C SER A 36 8.10 -3.89 -3.44
N TRP A 37 8.45 -3.63 -4.70
CA TRP A 37 7.86 -4.32 -5.85
C TRP A 37 7.90 -5.85 -5.72
N ALA A 38 9.06 -6.41 -5.36
CA ALA A 38 9.22 -7.85 -5.25
C ALA A 38 8.41 -8.45 -4.07
N ARG A 39 8.14 -7.66 -3.01
CA ARG A 39 7.26 -8.10 -1.93
C ARG A 39 5.81 -8.12 -2.41
N GLN A 40 5.39 -7.10 -3.16
CA GLN A 40 4.06 -7.08 -3.77
C GLN A 40 3.88 -8.25 -4.74
N ALA A 41 4.88 -8.55 -5.58
CA ALA A 41 4.85 -9.69 -6.49
C ALA A 41 4.66 -11.01 -5.75
N LYS A 42 5.36 -11.20 -4.61
CA LYS A 42 5.20 -12.39 -3.76
C LYS A 42 3.79 -12.49 -3.15
N LEU A 43 3.25 -11.38 -2.62
CA LEU A 43 1.89 -11.36 -2.06
C LEU A 43 0.83 -11.64 -3.13
N TYR A 44 0.97 -11.02 -4.30
CA TYR A 44 0.09 -11.25 -5.43
C TYR A 44 0.10 -12.72 -5.85
N ALA A 45 1.28 -13.31 -6.03
CA ALA A 45 1.41 -14.74 -6.37
C ALA A 45 0.80 -15.66 -5.30
N ALA A 46 1.02 -15.37 -4.01
CA ALA A 46 0.43 -16.15 -2.91
C ALA A 46 -1.10 -16.07 -2.91
N CYS A 47 -1.67 -14.86 -3.09
CA CYS A 47 -3.11 -14.67 -3.22
C CYS A 47 -3.67 -15.42 -4.46
N ARG A 48 -3.00 -15.33 -5.63
CA ARG A 48 -3.42 -16.03 -6.86
C ARG A 48 -3.35 -17.55 -6.76
N THR A 49 -2.46 -18.09 -5.92
CA THR A 49 -2.31 -19.53 -5.68
C THR A 49 -3.11 -20.03 -4.48
N GLY A 50 -3.86 -19.17 -3.79
CA GLY A 50 -4.65 -19.53 -2.61
C GLY A 50 -3.82 -19.84 -1.36
N THR A 51 -2.53 -19.47 -1.35
CA THR A 51 -1.60 -19.74 -0.25
C THR A 51 -1.37 -18.52 0.65
N GLY A 52 -1.96 -17.36 0.30
CA GLY A 52 -1.84 -16.12 1.05
C GLY A 52 -3.13 -15.31 1.10
N SER A 53 -3.12 -14.25 1.90
CA SER A 53 -4.26 -13.35 2.09
C SER A 53 -4.60 -12.56 0.84
N CYS A 54 -5.90 -12.41 0.59
CA CYS A 54 -6.46 -11.56 -0.46
C CYS A 54 -7.38 -10.49 0.18
N PRO A 55 -7.53 -9.29 -0.41
CA PRO A 55 -7.06 -8.91 -1.74
C PRO A 55 -5.55 -8.62 -1.79
N ALA A 56 -4.94 -8.84 -2.95
CA ALA A 56 -3.58 -8.39 -3.24
C ALA A 56 -3.54 -7.78 -4.64
N ALA A 57 -3.08 -6.53 -4.76
CA ALA A 57 -2.93 -5.85 -6.05
C ALA A 57 -1.79 -6.47 -6.88
N ALA A 58 -1.88 -6.34 -8.21
CA ALA A 58 -0.75 -6.69 -9.08
C ALA A 58 0.49 -5.84 -8.73
N PRO A 59 1.71 -6.38 -8.91
CA PRO A 59 2.93 -5.63 -8.64
C PRO A 59 3.02 -4.41 -9.57
N GLY A 60 3.28 -3.25 -8.99
CA GLY A 60 3.23 -1.94 -9.67
C GLY A 60 1.91 -1.19 -9.50
N SER A 61 0.89 -1.84 -8.92
CA SER A 61 -0.46 -1.30 -8.76
C SER A 61 -0.91 -1.21 -7.30
N SER A 62 0.02 -1.31 -6.34
CA SER A 62 -0.27 -1.16 -4.91
C SER A 62 0.17 0.21 -4.40
N ALA A 63 -0.71 0.89 -3.67
CA ALA A 63 -0.42 2.16 -3.02
C ALA A 63 0.79 2.10 -2.05
N HIS A 64 1.02 0.94 -1.41
CA HIS A 64 2.18 0.74 -0.54
C HIS A 64 3.51 0.88 -1.29
N GLN A 65 3.57 0.55 -2.58
CA GLN A 65 4.81 0.70 -3.35
C GLN A 65 5.23 2.16 -3.46
N PHE A 66 4.27 3.06 -3.43
CA PHE A 66 4.46 4.49 -3.62
C PHE A 66 4.43 5.28 -2.31
N GLY A 67 4.32 4.61 -1.14
CA GLY A 67 4.19 5.28 0.15
C GLY A 67 2.84 5.97 0.34
N CYS A 68 1.82 5.54 -0.41
CA CYS A 68 0.47 6.11 -0.39
C CYS A 68 -0.55 5.22 0.34
N ALA A 69 -0.10 4.26 1.16
CA ALA A 69 -0.95 3.46 2.03
C ALA A 69 -0.28 3.05 3.34
N LEU A 70 -1.11 2.69 4.32
CA LEU A 70 -0.74 2.11 5.60
C LEU A 70 -1.67 0.93 5.92
N ASP A 71 -1.08 -0.18 6.35
CA ASP A 71 -1.78 -1.26 7.04
C ASP A 71 -1.63 -1.02 8.54
N VAL A 72 -2.74 -0.76 9.23
CA VAL A 72 -2.79 -0.47 10.66
C VAL A 72 -3.45 -1.62 11.40
N ASN A 73 -2.87 -2.01 12.53
CA ASN A 73 -3.40 -3.03 13.44
C ASN A 73 -3.63 -2.43 14.84
N GLY A 74 -4.17 -3.24 15.76
CA GLY A 74 -4.40 -2.83 17.15
C GLY A 74 -5.79 -2.21 17.40
N PHE A 75 -6.73 -2.39 16.47
CA PHE A 75 -8.13 -1.99 16.61
C PHE A 75 -9.07 -3.11 16.15
N SER A 76 -10.35 -3.00 16.49
CA SER A 76 -11.44 -3.81 15.96
C SER A 76 -12.28 -2.96 15.00
N ALA A 77 -12.33 -3.36 13.73
CA ALA A 77 -13.09 -2.65 12.70
C ALA A 77 -14.58 -2.49 13.03
N GLN A 78 -15.13 -3.38 13.87
CA GLN A 78 -16.53 -3.34 14.31
C GLN A 78 -16.74 -2.43 15.52
N ARG A 79 -15.90 -2.55 16.55
CA ARG A 79 -16.06 -1.76 17.79
C ARG A 79 -15.59 -0.32 17.62
N ASP A 80 -14.50 -0.13 16.88
CA ASP A 80 -13.82 1.16 16.76
C ASP A 80 -14.27 1.94 15.51
N GLN A 81 -15.24 1.41 14.74
CA GLN A 81 -15.69 1.97 13.46
C GLN A 81 -16.01 3.46 13.54
N LYS A 82 -16.90 3.86 14.47
CA LYS A 82 -17.31 5.26 14.63
C LYS A 82 -16.14 6.18 14.98
N THR A 83 -15.18 5.68 15.76
CA THR A 83 -13.96 6.43 16.11
C THR A 83 -13.09 6.62 14.87
N ILE A 84 -12.90 5.58 14.07
CA ILE A 84 -12.11 5.66 12.83
C ILE A 84 -12.78 6.60 11.82
N GLU A 85 -14.09 6.48 11.62
CA GLU A 85 -14.88 7.37 10.76
C GLU A 85 -14.77 8.84 11.20
N SER A 86 -14.81 9.11 12.51
CA SER A 86 -14.65 10.46 13.05
C SER A 86 -13.27 11.08 12.76
N VAL A 87 -12.22 10.24 12.70
CA VAL A 87 -10.89 10.68 12.29
C VAL A 87 -10.86 10.92 10.78
N LEU A 88 -11.43 10.01 9.98
CA LEU A 88 -11.49 10.13 8.52
C LEU A 88 -12.24 11.38 8.04
N ILE A 89 -13.25 11.87 8.78
CA ILE A 89 -13.92 13.15 8.47
C ILE A 89 -12.92 14.32 8.43
N ARG A 90 -11.84 14.27 9.23
CA ARG A 90 -10.79 15.29 9.28
C ARG A 90 -9.68 15.06 8.24
N HIS A 91 -9.71 13.90 7.57
CA HIS A 91 -8.75 13.45 6.56
C HIS A 91 -9.50 12.97 5.30
N PRO A 92 -10.27 13.84 4.62
CA PRO A 92 -11.18 13.46 3.53
C PRO A 92 -10.46 12.85 2.31
N GLU A 93 -9.17 13.10 2.16
CA GLU A 93 -8.31 12.50 1.13
C GLU A 93 -7.97 11.04 1.39
N ILE A 94 -8.22 10.52 2.59
CA ILE A 94 -7.93 9.13 2.96
C ILE A 94 -9.20 8.30 2.76
N GLU A 95 -9.03 7.11 2.19
CA GLU A 95 -10.04 6.08 2.14
C GLU A 95 -9.64 4.88 2.98
N TRP A 96 -10.65 4.21 3.52
CA TRP A 96 -10.51 3.02 4.34
C TRP A 96 -10.94 1.80 3.53
N GLY A 97 -10.09 0.77 3.52
CA GLY A 97 -10.33 -0.49 2.81
C GLY A 97 -11.55 -1.26 3.30
N ILE A 98 -12.17 -0.87 4.42
CA ILE A 98 -13.40 -1.49 4.89
C ILE A 98 -14.55 -1.36 3.88
N ASP A 99 -14.61 -0.24 3.15
CA ASP A 99 -15.71 0.12 2.24
C ASP A 99 -15.56 -0.52 0.85
N TRP A 100 -14.48 -1.27 0.62
CA TRP A 100 -14.22 -1.89 -0.67
C TRP A 100 -15.09 -3.12 -0.89
N LYS A 101 -15.36 -3.42 -2.17
CA LYS A 101 -16.10 -4.63 -2.58
C LYS A 101 -15.49 -5.90 -1.97
N GLN A 102 -14.16 -5.96 -1.91
CA GLN A 102 -13.44 -6.92 -1.10
C GLN A 102 -12.82 -6.15 0.06
N SER A 103 -13.45 -6.27 1.23
CA SER A 103 -13.08 -5.51 2.41
C SER A 103 -11.67 -5.87 2.89
N ASP A 104 -10.89 -4.85 3.21
CA ASP A 104 -9.55 -4.95 3.78
C ASP A 104 -9.40 -3.98 4.97
N PRO A 105 -9.93 -4.36 6.16
CA PRO A 105 -10.04 -3.42 7.27
C PRO A 105 -8.72 -2.82 7.78
N PRO A 106 -7.56 -3.50 7.77
CA PRO A 106 -6.29 -2.87 8.15
C PRO A 106 -5.84 -1.74 7.22
N HIS A 107 -6.32 -1.72 5.96
CA HIS A 107 -5.75 -0.90 4.89
C HIS A 107 -6.34 0.51 4.83
N PHE A 108 -5.48 1.53 4.85
CA PHE A 108 -5.82 2.93 4.61
C PHE A 108 -4.96 3.48 3.48
N GLN A 109 -5.54 4.25 2.56
CA GLN A 109 -4.77 4.85 1.47
C GLN A 109 -5.26 6.22 1.05
N ILE A 110 -4.43 6.93 0.31
CA ILE A 110 -4.81 8.18 -0.33
C ILE A 110 -5.75 7.89 -1.51
N ARG A 111 -6.90 8.55 -1.53
CA ARG A 111 -7.84 8.52 -2.66
C ARG A 111 -7.14 8.97 -3.93
N ASN A 112 -7.36 8.24 -5.03
CA ASN A 112 -6.77 8.54 -6.34
C ASN A 112 -5.23 8.68 -6.34
N TRP A 113 -4.51 8.01 -5.42
CA TRP A 113 -3.04 8.09 -5.28
C TRP A 113 -2.29 7.93 -6.60
N SER A 114 -2.79 7.10 -7.52
CA SER A 114 -2.14 6.80 -8.80
C SER A 114 -2.16 7.96 -9.80
N LYS A 115 -3.06 8.95 -9.66
CA LYS A 115 -3.18 10.08 -10.60
C LYS A 115 -2.01 11.08 -10.51
N GLY A 116 -1.26 11.09 -9.41
CA GLY A 116 -0.15 12.02 -9.18
C GLY A 116 1.24 11.46 -9.45
N LEU A 117 1.36 10.17 -9.82
CA LEU A 117 2.67 9.52 -9.89
C LEU A 117 3.49 9.98 -11.09
N SER A 118 4.70 10.45 -10.80
CA SER A 118 5.74 10.75 -11.76
C SER A 118 6.21 9.51 -12.53
N PHE A 119 6.83 9.73 -13.68
CA PHE A 119 7.41 8.64 -14.45
C PHE A 119 8.53 7.93 -13.67
N SER A 120 9.36 8.67 -12.93
CA SER A 120 10.41 8.09 -12.07
C SER A 120 9.85 7.14 -11.02
N GLU A 121 8.76 7.50 -10.34
CA GLU A 121 8.13 6.62 -9.35
C GLU A 121 7.59 5.35 -10.01
N LYS A 122 6.96 5.46 -11.19
CA LYS A 122 6.51 4.28 -11.95
C LYS A 122 7.67 3.39 -12.36
N ILE A 123 8.82 3.97 -12.72
CA ILE A 123 10.04 3.20 -13.03
C ILE A 123 10.56 2.47 -11.81
N PHE A 124 10.88 3.18 -10.72
CA PHE A 124 11.60 2.62 -9.59
C PHE A 124 10.68 1.84 -8.63
N ASP A 125 9.60 2.46 -8.17
CA ASP A 125 8.66 1.87 -7.22
C ASP A 125 7.63 0.97 -7.91
N GLY A 126 7.17 1.39 -9.10
CA GLY A 126 6.22 0.64 -9.93
C GLY A 126 6.83 -0.55 -10.66
N GLY A 127 8.16 -0.63 -10.75
CA GLY A 127 8.89 -1.77 -11.29
C GLY A 127 8.95 -1.84 -12.81
N LEU A 128 8.71 -0.74 -13.54
CA LEU A 128 8.92 -0.73 -14.99
C LEU A 128 10.38 -1.03 -15.37
N TRP A 129 11.34 -0.85 -14.45
CA TRP A 129 12.73 -1.28 -14.62
C TRP A 129 12.85 -2.78 -14.94
N VAL A 130 11.96 -3.63 -14.42
CA VAL A 130 11.95 -5.07 -14.70
C VAL A 130 11.74 -5.32 -16.19
N TRP A 131 10.80 -4.60 -16.81
CA TRP A 131 10.53 -4.69 -18.24
C TRP A 131 11.67 -4.14 -19.09
N ALA A 132 12.33 -3.07 -18.64
CA ALA A 132 13.52 -2.55 -19.31
C ALA A 132 14.64 -3.60 -19.34
N VAL A 133 14.89 -4.30 -18.22
CA VAL A 133 15.90 -5.38 -18.15
C VAL A 133 15.52 -6.54 -19.08
N ILE A 134 14.26 -6.98 -19.07
CA ILE A 134 13.78 -8.05 -19.96
C ILE A 134 13.98 -7.65 -21.43
N ALA A 135 13.62 -6.43 -21.81
CA ALA A 135 13.78 -5.92 -23.17
C ALA A 135 15.26 -5.92 -23.60
N ILE A 136 16.17 -5.46 -22.74
CA ILE A 136 17.61 -5.47 -23.00
C ILE A 136 18.12 -6.89 -23.24
N ILE A 137 17.70 -7.85 -22.41
CA ILE A 137 18.09 -9.27 -22.56
C ILE A 137 17.59 -9.84 -23.89
N ILE A 138 16.33 -9.57 -24.25
CA ILE A 138 15.74 -10.04 -25.52
C ILE A 138 16.52 -9.46 -26.70
N ILE A 139 16.78 -8.15 -26.71
CA ILE A 139 17.56 -7.48 -27.78
C ILE A 139 18.95 -8.10 -27.89
N TYR A 140 19.60 -8.37 -26.77
CA TYR A 140 20.93 -8.99 -26.75
C TYR A 140 20.93 -10.40 -27.34
N ILE A 141 19.91 -11.21 -27.05
CA ILE A 141 19.78 -12.57 -27.59
C ILE A 141 19.45 -12.55 -29.09
N LEU A 142 18.61 -11.61 -29.55
CA LEU A 142 18.19 -11.53 -30.95
C LEU A 142 19.24 -10.90 -31.87
N ASN A 143 20.17 -10.10 -31.33
CA ASN A 143 21.31 -9.53 -32.07
C ASN A 143 22.54 -10.45 -32.08
N ARG A 144 22.40 -11.70 -31.65
CA ARG A 144 23.40 -12.77 -31.74
C ARG A 144 23.10 -13.66 -32.94
#